data_AF-U3U0T7-F1
#
_entry.id   AF-U3U0T7-F1
#
_cell.length_a   1.000
_cell.length_b   1.000
_cell.length_c   1.000
_cell.angle_alpha   90.00
_cell.angle_beta   90.00
_cell.angle_gamma   90.00
#
_symmetry.space_group_name_H-M   'P 1'
#
loop_
_entity.id
_entity.type
_entity.pdbx_description
1 polymer ?
#
loop_
_entity_poly.entity_id
_entity_poly.type
_entity_poly.pdbx_seq_one_letter_code
_entity_poly.pdbx_strand_id
1 'polypeptide(L)'
;MLLKDLLKRDHSNVRTLSLLAFNAFEQQQYGEAIGAWQVMLKLLPAGDRRITMIERSIEQAKTDAGQQNSQLALTVSLTPEAEKMLPPGGVLYISVSDGVSPVPVAVKRLPLSHFPLSLTLDDSNAMMPDRLLSAQHQVQVRVRVSRDGSANPQSGDWFGLSAVTPWDGHQPMAVKVNQQQP
;
A
#
# COMPACT_ATOMS: atom_id res chain seq x y z
N MET A 1 -18.58 -36.56 -37.02
CA MET A 1 -17.55 -36.54 -35.97
C MET A 1 -16.68 -35.30 -36.14
N LEU A 2 -17.12 -34.13 -35.64
CA LEU A 2 -16.34 -32.88 -35.80
C LEU A 2 -15.99 -32.22 -34.45
N LEU A 3 -16.65 -32.62 -33.35
CA LEU A 3 -16.50 -32.00 -32.04
C LEU A 3 -15.31 -32.58 -31.24
N LYS A 4 -14.92 -33.84 -31.51
CA LYS A 4 -13.78 -34.50 -30.84
C LYS A 4 -12.42 -34.09 -31.42
N ASP A 5 -12.37 -33.56 -32.64
CA ASP A 5 -11.13 -33.07 -33.27
C ASP A 5 -10.80 -31.62 -32.91
N LEU A 6 -11.80 -30.82 -32.48
CA LEU A 6 -11.58 -29.48 -31.92
C LEU A 6 -10.97 -29.50 -30.51
N LEU A 7 -11.07 -30.63 -29.81
CA LEU A 7 -10.47 -30.88 -28.49
C LEU A 7 -9.00 -31.37 -28.55
N LYS A 8 -8.41 -31.47 -29.74
CA LYS A 8 -7.02 -31.91 -29.96
C LYS A 8 -6.11 -30.85 -30.57
N ARG A 9 -6.63 -29.64 -30.83
CA ARG A 9 -5.85 -28.49 -31.30
C ARG A 9 -5.76 -27.45 -30.19
N ASP A 10 -4.60 -27.42 -29.56
CA ASP A 10 -4.09 -26.30 -28.75
C ASP A 10 -4.66 -26.18 -27.33
N HIS A 11 -4.35 -27.17 -26.51
CA HIS A 11 -4.58 -27.16 -25.06
C HIS A 11 -3.38 -26.58 -24.27
N SER A 12 -2.33 -26.08 -24.95
CA SER A 12 -1.33 -25.12 -24.43
C SER A 12 -1.93 -23.71 -24.26
N ASN A 13 -3.22 -23.69 -23.89
CA ASN A 13 -4.15 -22.65 -24.25
C ASN A 13 -4.03 -21.51 -23.24
N VAL A 14 -3.65 -20.33 -23.72
CA VAL A 14 -3.68 -19.08 -22.96
C VAL A 14 -4.99 -18.90 -22.19
N ARG A 15 -6.10 -19.48 -22.68
CA ARG A 15 -7.40 -19.51 -21.98
C ARG A 15 -7.41 -20.37 -20.71
N THR A 16 -6.77 -21.53 -20.72
CA THR A 16 -6.62 -22.38 -19.53
C THR A 16 -5.74 -21.71 -18.49
N LEU A 17 -4.62 -21.10 -18.92
CA LEU A 17 -3.76 -20.32 -18.03
C LEU A 17 -4.50 -19.12 -17.44
N SER A 18 -5.34 -18.45 -18.23
CA SER A 18 -6.18 -17.35 -17.74
C SER A 18 -7.13 -17.82 -16.63
N LEU A 19 -7.84 -18.93 -16.86
CA LEU A 19 -8.75 -19.50 -15.86
C LEU A 19 -8.02 -19.94 -14.58
N LEU A 20 -6.85 -20.57 -14.72
CA LEU A 20 -6.00 -20.95 -13.60
C LEU A 20 -5.59 -19.70 -12.80
N ALA A 21 -5.09 -18.67 -13.48
CA ALA A 21 -4.60 -17.46 -12.83
C ALA A 21 -5.72 -16.73 -12.08
N PHE A 22 -6.91 -16.59 -12.69
CA PHE A 22 -8.06 -16.00 -12.02
C PHE A 22 -8.55 -16.85 -10.85
N ASN A 23 -8.63 -18.18 -11.00
CA ASN A 23 -9.05 -19.05 -9.90
C ASN A 23 -8.07 -19.03 -8.72
N ALA A 24 -6.77 -18.98 -8.99
CA ALA A 24 -5.74 -18.85 -7.96
C ALA A 24 -5.83 -17.48 -7.27
N PHE A 25 -6.04 -16.39 -8.02
CA PHE A 25 -6.19 -15.05 -7.46
C PHE A 25 -7.40 -14.94 -6.52
N GLU A 26 -8.56 -15.46 -6.94
CA GLU A 26 -9.78 -15.50 -6.12
C GLU A 26 -9.60 -16.33 -4.84
N GLN A 27 -8.73 -17.34 -4.87
CA GLN A 27 -8.34 -18.16 -3.71
C GLN A 27 -7.20 -17.55 -2.89
N GLN A 28 -6.80 -16.31 -3.16
CA GLN A 28 -5.67 -15.61 -2.51
C GLN A 28 -4.31 -16.33 -2.69
N GLN A 29 -4.22 -17.25 -3.66
CA GLN A 29 -3.00 -17.94 -4.04
C GLN A 29 -2.19 -17.09 -5.02
N TYR A 30 -1.82 -15.88 -4.57
CA TYR A 30 -1.26 -14.84 -5.43
C TYR A 30 0.02 -15.28 -6.16
N GLY A 31 0.89 -16.07 -5.51
CA GLY A 31 2.10 -16.60 -6.15
C GLY A 31 1.81 -17.50 -7.37
N GLU A 32 0.78 -18.34 -7.28
CA GLU A 32 0.36 -19.21 -8.39
C GLU A 32 -0.31 -18.39 -9.50
N ALA A 33 -1.15 -17.42 -9.14
CA ALA A 33 -1.75 -16.49 -10.08
C ALA A 33 -0.70 -15.71 -10.88
N ILE A 34 0.28 -15.11 -10.19
CA ILE A 34 1.40 -14.39 -10.79
C ILE A 34 2.18 -15.30 -11.74
N GLY A 35 2.50 -16.52 -11.31
CA GLY A 35 3.20 -17.50 -12.14
C GLY A 35 2.46 -17.82 -13.43
N ALA A 36 1.15 -18.08 -13.35
CA ALA A 36 0.31 -18.39 -14.51
C ALA A 36 0.24 -17.21 -15.50
N TRP A 37 0.04 -15.98 -15.00
CA TRP A 37 0.05 -14.77 -15.83
C TRP A 37 1.41 -14.48 -16.48
N GLN A 38 2.52 -14.72 -15.78
CA GLN A 38 3.87 -14.59 -16.35
C GLN A 38 4.11 -15.58 -17.50
N VAL A 39 3.60 -16.82 -17.38
CA VAL A 39 3.64 -17.78 -18.48
C VAL A 39 2.80 -17.29 -19.66
N MET A 40 1.62 -16.73 -19.42
CA MET A 40 0.79 -16.15 -20.49
C MET A 40 1.52 -15.04 -21.25
N LEU A 41 2.19 -14.11 -20.56
CA LEU A 41 2.95 -13.03 -21.20
C LEU A 41 4.04 -13.53 -22.15
N LYS A 42 4.65 -14.69 -21.85
CA LYS A 42 5.67 -15.32 -22.72
C LYS A 42 5.09 -15.97 -23.98
N LEU A 43 3.80 -16.34 -23.95
CA LEU A 43 3.11 -17.01 -25.05
C LEU A 43 2.37 -16.03 -25.98
N LEU A 44 2.09 -14.82 -25.50
CA LEU A 44 1.38 -13.81 -26.27
C LEU A 44 2.30 -13.13 -27.30
N PRO A 45 1.81 -12.84 -28.52
CA PRO A 45 2.56 -12.07 -29.49
C PRO A 45 2.71 -10.62 -29.05
N ALA A 46 3.81 -9.97 -29.46
CA ALA A 46 4.03 -8.55 -29.18
C ALA A 46 2.87 -7.70 -29.74
N GLY A 47 2.33 -6.79 -28.92
CA GLY A 47 1.20 -5.93 -29.27
C GLY A 47 -0.19 -6.53 -29.00
N ASP A 48 -0.29 -7.73 -28.42
CA ASP A 48 -1.57 -8.28 -27.95
C ASP A 48 -2.18 -7.40 -26.85
N ARG A 49 -3.46 -7.01 -27.03
CA ARG A 49 -4.18 -6.13 -26.10
C ARG A 49 -4.29 -6.69 -24.68
N ARG A 50 -4.16 -8.01 -24.51
CA ARG A 50 -4.22 -8.68 -23.20
C ARG A 50 -2.98 -8.43 -22.34
N ILE A 51 -1.84 -8.09 -22.95
CA ILE A 51 -0.57 -7.89 -22.24
C ILE A 51 -0.75 -6.88 -21.11
N THR A 52 -1.27 -5.68 -21.42
CA THR A 52 -1.46 -4.62 -20.43
C THR A 52 -2.42 -5.02 -19.30
N MET A 53 -3.46 -5.81 -19.59
CA MET A 53 -4.38 -6.30 -18.57
C MET A 53 -3.71 -7.34 -17.66
N ILE A 54 -2.92 -8.24 -18.23
CA ILE A 54 -2.18 -9.28 -17.48
C ILE A 54 -1.09 -8.65 -16.62
N GLU A 55 -0.35 -7.67 -17.15
CA GLU A 55 0.64 -6.91 -16.38
C GLU A 55 0.01 -6.22 -15.17
N ARG A 56 -1.13 -5.53 -15.36
CA ARG A 56 -1.88 -4.94 -14.23
C ARG A 56 -2.35 -5.98 -13.22
N SER A 57 -2.77 -7.16 -13.68
CA SER A 57 -3.23 -8.24 -12.78
C SER A 57 -2.07 -8.82 -11.97
N ILE A 58 -0.88 -8.97 -12.58
CA ILE A 58 0.35 -9.36 -11.87
C ILE A 58 0.72 -8.31 -10.83
N GLU A 59 0.71 -7.02 -11.19
CA GLU A 59 1.04 -5.96 -10.24
C GLU A 59 0.05 -5.95 -9.07
N GLN A 60 -1.25 -6.09 -9.34
CA GLN A 60 -2.27 -6.21 -8.31
C GLN A 60 -2.02 -7.41 -7.39
N ALA A 61 -1.75 -8.60 -7.93
CA ALA A 61 -1.48 -9.76 -7.10
C ALA A 61 -0.18 -9.66 -6.31
N LYS A 62 0.86 -9.01 -6.84
CA LYS A 62 2.08 -8.75 -6.05
C LYS A 62 1.79 -7.77 -4.91
N THR A 63 0.98 -6.76 -5.18
CA THR A 63 0.48 -5.80 -4.20
C THR A 63 -0.27 -6.52 -3.07
N ASP A 64 -1.22 -7.39 -3.41
CA ASP A 64 -2.01 -8.17 -2.45
C ASP A 64 -1.17 -9.23 -1.73
N ALA A 65 -0.13 -9.76 -2.39
CA ALA A 65 0.81 -10.71 -1.80
C ALA A 65 1.88 -10.07 -0.90
N GLY A 66 1.93 -8.74 -0.76
CA GLY A 66 3.03 -8.08 -0.05
C GLY A 66 4.40 -8.18 -0.73
N GLN A 67 4.40 -8.51 -2.03
CA GLN A 67 5.62 -8.72 -2.83
C GLN A 67 6.06 -7.46 -3.59
N GLN A 68 5.26 -6.39 -3.54
CA GLN A 68 5.68 -5.08 -4.01
C GLN A 68 6.51 -4.38 -2.95
N ASN A 69 7.67 -3.85 -3.35
CA ASN A 69 8.42 -2.87 -2.55
C ASN A 69 7.70 -1.52 -2.60
N SER A 70 6.42 -1.48 -2.20
CA SER A 70 5.69 -0.23 -2.08
C SER A 70 6.33 0.62 -1.00
N GLN A 71 6.68 1.85 -1.35
CA GLN A 71 7.34 2.79 -0.46
C GLN A 71 6.59 4.12 -0.48
N LEU A 72 5.98 4.44 0.64
CA LEU A 72 5.36 5.74 0.87
C LEU A 72 6.43 6.74 1.28
N ALA A 73 6.86 7.57 0.33
CA ALA A 73 7.70 8.72 0.61
C ALA A 73 6.85 9.84 1.25
N LEU A 74 7.05 10.10 2.55
CA LEU A 74 6.31 11.06 3.34
C LEU A 74 7.19 12.26 3.72
N THR A 75 6.66 13.47 3.51
CA THR A 75 7.23 14.71 4.06
C THR A 75 6.30 15.28 5.12
N VAL A 76 6.82 15.47 6.33
CA VAL A 76 6.09 16.03 7.48
C VAL A 76 6.56 17.45 7.72
N SER A 77 5.62 18.39 7.81
CA SER A 77 5.89 19.77 8.22
C SER A 77 5.00 20.17 9.40
N LEU A 78 5.40 21.18 10.15
CA LEU A 78 4.64 21.75 11.26
C LEU A 78 4.23 23.18 10.90
N THR A 79 3.13 23.66 11.48
CA THR A 79 2.88 25.09 11.52
C THR A 79 3.80 25.76 12.55
N PRO A 80 4.07 27.08 12.43
CA PRO A 80 4.91 27.79 13.39
C PRO A 80 4.42 27.68 14.84
N GLU A 81 3.11 27.58 15.06
CA GLU A 81 2.51 27.41 16.38
C GLU A 81 2.82 26.02 16.96
N ALA A 82 2.68 24.98 16.14
CA ALA A 82 2.99 23.61 16.54
C ALA A 82 4.48 23.43 16.84
N GLU A 83 5.34 24.04 16.02
CA GLU A 83 6.80 23.99 16.19
C GLU A 83 7.25 24.65 17.50
N LYS A 84 6.67 25.81 17.85
CA LYS A 84 6.95 26.50 19.12
C LYS A 84 6.47 25.72 20.35
N MET A 85 5.48 24.86 20.19
CA MET A 85 4.86 24.10 21.29
C MET A 85 5.35 22.64 21.33
N LEU A 86 6.44 22.32 20.62
CA LEU A 86 7.05 21.00 20.66
C LEU A 86 7.52 20.65 22.08
N PRO A 87 7.06 19.52 22.65
CA PRO A 87 7.47 19.08 23.98
C PRO A 87 8.91 18.56 23.95
N PRO A 88 9.75 18.88 24.95
CA PRO A 88 11.05 18.25 25.09
C PRO A 88 10.88 16.75 25.33
N GLY A 89 11.51 15.92 24.50
CA GLY A 89 11.36 14.46 24.56
C GLY A 89 10.07 13.92 23.94
N GLY A 90 9.32 14.73 23.21
CA GLY A 90 8.15 14.26 22.47
C GLY A 90 8.46 13.19 21.43
N VAL A 91 7.40 12.52 21.00
CA VAL A 91 7.47 11.41 20.04
C VAL A 91 6.54 11.69 18.87
N LEU A 92 7.04 11.49 17.65
CA LEU A 92 6.28 11.54 16.43
C LEU A 92 5.71 10.14 16.12
N TYR A 93 4.38 10.05 16.07
CA TYR A 93 3.65 8.88 15.58
C TYR A 93 3.12 9.17 14.18
N ILE A 94 3.48 8.32 13.23
CA ILE A 94 2.98 8.34 11.87
C ILE A 94 2.16 7.08 11.68
N SER A 95 0.89 7.23 11.30
CA SER A 95 -0.03 6.13 11.06
C SER A 95 -0.62 6.27 9.67
N VAL A 96 -0.57 5.17 8.90
CA VAL A 96 -1.19 5.08 7.58
C VAL A 96 -2.41 4.18 7.71
N SER A 97 -3.53 4.57 7.11
CA SER A 97 -4.78 3.79 7.06
C SER A 97 -5.36 3.82 5.65
N ASP A 98 -6.37 3.01 5.37
CA ASP A 98 -7.14 3.03 4.11
C ASP A 98 -8.19 4.16 4.06
N GLY A 99 -8.32 4.96 5.13
CA GLY A 99 -9.35 6.00 5.25
C GLY A 99 -10.77 5.49 5.51
N VAL A 100 -10.97 4.16 5.63
CA VAL A 100 -12.27 3.53 5.94
C VAL A 100 -12.27 2.99 7.36
N SER A 101 -11.22 2.27 7.75
CA SER A 101 -11.05 1.74 9.09
C SER A 101 -10.17 2.66 9.95
N PRO A 102 -10.50 2.87 11.24
CA PRO A 102 -9.65 3.63 12.16
C PRO A 102 -8.35 2.89 12.52
N VAL A 103 -8.28 1.58 12.23
CA VAL A 103 -7.08 0.78 12.47
C VAL A 103 -6.03 1.15 11.41
N PRO A 104 -4.78 1.44 11.79
CA PRO A 104 -3.71 1.66 10.82
C PRO A 104 -3.28 0.37 10.10
N VAL A 105 -2.81 0.51 8.86
CA VAL A 105 -2.10 -0.56 8.12
C VAL A 105 -0.63 -0.57 8.50
N ALA A 106 -0.04 0.63 8.67
CA ALA A 106 1.36 0.81 9.01
C ALA A 106 1.53 1.90 10.07
N VAL A 107 2.47 1.71 10.99
CA VAL A 107 2.80 2.68 12.05
C VAL A 107 4.30 2.84 12.18
N LYS A 108 4.76 4.08 12.29
CA LYS A 108 6.15 4.43 12.58
C LYS A 108 6.22 5.40 13.74
N ARG A 109 7.05 5.07 14.73
CA ARG A 109 7.31 5.87 15.93
C ARG A 109 8.74 6.39 15.87
N LEU A 110 8.92 7.71 15.95
CA LEU A 110 10.22 8.38 15.88
C LEU A 110 10.35 9.39 17.03
N PRO A 111 11.56 9.60 17.58
CA PRO A 111 11.80 10.79 18.40
C PRO A 111 11.59 12.06 17.56
N LEU A 112 11.23 13.16 18.21
CA LEU A 112 11.19 14.46 17.52
C LEU A 112 12.56 14.82 16.94
N SER A 113 12.53 15.42 15.75
CA SER A 113 13.70 15.82 14.98
C SER A 113 13.47 17.21 14.39
N HIS A 114 14.34 17.62 13.46
CA HIS A 114 14.17 18.83 12.68
C HIS A 114 13.08 18.65 11.61
N PHE A 115 12.38 19.73 11.31
CA PHE A 115 11.32 19.76 10.30
C PHE A 115 11.67 20.76 9.17
N PRO A 116 11.21 20.53 7.92
CA PRO A 116 10.41 19.40 7.48
C PRO A 116 11.20 18.07 7.52
N LEU A 117 10.50 16.99 7.91
CA LEU A 117 11.07 15.65 8.03
C LEU A 117 10.65 14.81 6.83
N SER A 118 11.61 14.26 6.09
CA SER A 118 11.35 13.31 5.00
C SER A 118 11.69 11.88 5.44
N LEU A 119 10.79 10.94 5.16
CA LEU A 119 10.96 9.53 5.53
C LEU A 119 10.18 8.62 4.59
N THR A 120 10.48 7.34 4.62
CA THR A 120 9.72 6.30 3.91
C THR A 120 8.99 5.38 4.88
N LEU A 121 7.83 4.90 4.47
CA LEU A 121 7.14 3.76 5.07
C LEU A 121 6.94 2.66 4.04
N ASP A 122 7.04 1.41 4.47
CA ASP A 122 6.80 0.22 3.67
C ASP A 122 6.13 -0.87 4.54
N ASP A 123 5.99 -2.07 3.99
CA ASP A 123 5.37 -3.20 4.69
C ASP A 123 6.12 -3.64 5.95
N SER A 124 7.40 -3.29 6.13
CA SER A 124 8.10 -3.53 7.40
C SER A 124 7.52 -2.71 8.56
N ASN A 125 6.71 -1.70 8.26
CA ASN A 125 6.00 -0.89 9.24
C ASN A 125 4.56 -1.39 9.48
N ALA A 126 4.15 -2.49 8.85
CA ALA A 126 2.82 -3.05 9.03
C ALA A 126 2.61 -3.62 10.44
N MET A 127 1.42 -3.41 11.00
CA MET A 127 1.07 -3.95 12.31
C MET A 127 0.52 -5.39 12.25
N MET A 128 -0.04 -5.79 11.10
CA MET A 128 -0.66 -7.09 10.89
C MET A 128 -0.15 -7.69 9.57
N PRO A 129 0.20 -8.99 9.52
CA PRO A 129 0.68 -9.63 8.29
C PRO A 129 -0.31 -9.57 7.13
N ASP A 130 -1.61 -9.64 7.44
CA ASP A 130 -2.68 -9.68 6.42
C ASP A 130 -3.16 -8.28 6.01
N ARG A 131 -2.54 -7.21 6.54
CA ARG A 131 -2.94 -5.83 6.27
C ARG A 131 -1.74 -4.93 6.01
N LEU A 132 -1.13 -5.18 4.86
CA LEU A 132 0.10 -4.53 4.38
C LEU A 132 -0.18 -3.17 3.73
N LEU A 133 0.83 -2.30 3.69
CA LEU A 133 0.74 -1.01 3.00
C LEU A 133 0.69 -1.20 1.49
N SER A 134 1.44 -2.17 0.96
CA SER A 134 1.43 -2.52 -0.46
C SER A 134 0.02 -2.85 -0.95
N ALA A 135 -0.73 -3.63 -0.16
CA ALA A 135 -2.07 -4.15 -0.43
C ALA A 135 -3.17 -3.08 -0.45
N GLN A 136 -2.84 -1.81 -0.16
CA GLN A 136 -3.85 -0.76 -0.12
C GLN A 136 -4.06 -0.13 -1.50
N HIS A 137 -5.31 0.16 -1.84
CA HIS A 137 -5.65 0.91 -3.06
C HIS A 137 -5.76 2.42 -2.84
N GLN A 138 -5.86 2.83 -1.58
CA GLN A 138 -5.90 4.22 -1.16
C GLN A 138 -5.33 4.32 0.24
N VAL A 139 -4.79 5.48 0.57
CA VAL A 139 -4.17 5.73 1.87
C VAL A 139 -4.55 7.09 2.43
N GLN A 140 -4.61 7.16 3.75
CA GLN A 140 -4.65 8.38 4.54
C GLN A 140 -3.57 8.32 5.59
N VAL A 141 -2.79 9.40 5.69
CA VAL A 141 -1.68 9.52 6.63
C VAL A 141 -2.07 10.47 7.74
N ARG A 142 -1.95 9.99 8.99
CA ARG A 142 -2.07 10.81 10.19
C ARG A 142 -0.70 10.93 10.84
N VAL A 143 -0.32 12.15 11.16
CA VAL A 143 0.91 12.43 11.92
C VAL A 143 0.52 13.08 13.23
N ARG A 144 1.04 12.56 14.34
CA ARG A 144 0.78 13.09 15.70
C ARG A 144 2.09 13.27 16.45
N VAL A 145 2.25 14.42 17.10
CA VAL A 145 3.27 14.68 18.10
C VAL A 145 2.65 14.39 19.47
N SER A 146 3.08 13.28 20.07
CA SER A 146 2.74 12.89 21.44
C SER A 146 3.66 13.58 22.43
N ARG A 147 3.06 14.19 23.46
CA ARG A 147 3.82 14.89 24.51
C ARG A 147 4.38 14.00 25.60
N ASP A 148 3.68 12.92 25.92
CA ASP A 148 4.00 11.97 26.98
C ASP A 148 4.60 10.65 26.45
N GLY A 149 4.71 10.52 25.12
CA GLY A 149 5.16 9.31 24.45
C GLY A 149 4.09 8.24 24.29
N SER A 150 2.84 8.47 24.74
CA SER A 150 1.73 7.52 24.63
C SER A 150 1.33 7.28 23.18
N ALA A 151 1.06 6.01 22.84
CA ALA A 151 0.52 5.62 21.53
C ALA A 151 -0.94 6.10 21.35
N ASN A 152 -1.66 6.33 22.44
CA ASN A 152 -3.02 6.85 22.42
C ASN A 152 -3.02 8.38 22.32
N PRO A 153 -3.90 9.00 21.51
CA PRO A 153 -4.05 10.46 21.47
C PRO A 153 -4.39 11.03 22.85
N GLN A 154 -3.68 12.07 23.25
CA GLN A 154 -3.94 12.83 24.48
C GLN A 154 -4.35 14.26 24.14
N SER A 155 -5.14 14.88 25.02
CA SER A 155 -5.46 16.31 24.92
C SER A 155 -4.18 17.13 24.89
N GLY A 156 -4.12 18.09 23.97
CA GLY A 156 -2.96 18.94 23.77
C GLY A 156 -1.88 18.38 22.82
N ASP A 157 -2.01 17.14 22.34
CA ASP A 157 -1.15 16.61 21.28
C ASP A 157 -1.37 17.36 19.97
N TRP A 158 -0.30 17.60 19.22
CA TRP A 158 -0.41 18.18 17.88
C TRP A 158 -0.61 17.07 16.85
N PHE A 159 -1.47 17.29 15.86
CA PHE A 159 -1.65 16.35 14.76
C PHE A 159 -1.92 17.03 13.41
N GLY A 160 -1.72 16.26 12.34
CA GLY A 160 -2.05 16.58 10.97
C GLY A 160 -2.60 15.35 10.26
N LEU A 161 -3.47 15.56 9.28
CA LEU A 161 -4.13 14.50 8.52
C LEU A 161 -4.08 14.83 7.03
N SER A 162 -3.68 13.88 6.20
CA SER A 162 -3.80 14.01 4.74
C SER A 162 -5.24 13.80 4.29
N ALA A 163 -5.53 14.18 3.04
CA ALA A 163 -6.67 13.62 2.33
C ALA A 163 -6.49 12.12 2.14
N VAL A 164 -7.61 11.40 2.02
CA VAL A 164 -7.60 10.03 1.50
C VAL A 164 -7.25 10.11 0.01
N THR A 165 -6.19 9.42 -0.41
CA THR A 165 -5.64 9.52 -1.76
C THR A 165 -5.52 8.13 -2.37
N PRO A 166 -5.89 7.91 -3.64
CA PRO A 166 -5.56 6.68 -4.35
C PRO A 166 -4.07 6.37 -4.23
N TRP A 167 -3.71 5.11 -4.04
CA TRP A 167 -2.34 4.66 -3.79
C TRP A 167 -1.88 3.76 -4.92
N ASP A 168 -0.74 4.12 -5.52
CA ASP A 168 -0.10 3.37 -6.62
C ASP A 168 1.15 2.59 -6.18
N GLY A 169 1.52 2.69 -4.90
CA GLY A 169 2.70 2.04 -4.33
C GLY A 169 3.94 2.94 -4.19
N HIS A 170 4.01 4.10 -4.86
CA HIS A 170 5.23 4.92 -4.89
C HIS A 170 4.99 6.43 -4.82
N GLN A 171 3.74 6.87 -4.75
CA GLN A 171 3.41 8.29 -4.72
C GLN A 171 4.01 9.02 -3.48
N PRO A 172 4.63 10.20 -3.64
CA PRO A 172 5.01 11.03 -2.51
C PRO A 172 3.78 11.69 -1.86
N MET A 173 3.78 11.77 -0.54
CA MET A 173 2.75 12.46 0.24
C MET A 173 3.35 13.49 1.19
N ALA A 174 2.58 14.52 1.50
CA ALA A 174 2.94 15.53 2.48
C ALA A 174 1.84 15.68 3.53
N VAL A 175 2.23 15.78 4.80
CA VAL A 175 1.32 16.05 5.91
C VAL A 175 1.83 17.25 6.69
N LYS A 176 0.94 18.23 6.89
CA LYS A 176 1.19 19.37 7.76
C LYS A 176 0.49 19.15 9.10
N VAL A 177 1.26 19.14 10.18
CA VAL A 177 0.76 19.12 11.56
C VAL A 177 0.31 20.53 11.92
N ASN A 178 -1.00 20.71 12.10
CA ASN A 178 -1.63 22.03 12.20
C ASN A 178 -2.82 22.10 13.16
N GLN A 179 -3.19 21.00 13.80
CA GLN A 179 -4.32 20.92 14.72
C GLN A 179 -3.86 20.40 16.07
N GLN A 180 -4.54 20.81 17.13
CA GLN A 180 -4.31 20.29 18.47
C GLN A 180 -5.50 19.41 18.87
N GLN A 181 -5.21 18.27 19.48
CA GLN A 181 -6.22 17.41 20.06
C GLN A 181 -6.92 18.17 21.20
N PRO A 182 -8.26 18.23 21.22
CA PRO A 182 -9.01 18.90 22.28
C PRO A 182 -8.76 18.25 23.65
#